data_AF-A0A165KHY3-F1
#
_entry.id   AF-A0A165KHY3-F1
#
_cell.length_a   1.000
_cell.length_b   1.000
_cell.length_c   1.000
_cell.angle_alpha   90.00
_cell.angle_beta   90.00
_cell.angle_gamma   90.00
#
_symmetry.space_group_name_H-M   'P 1'
#
loop_
_entity.id
_entity.type
_entity.pdbx_description
1 polymer ?
#
loop_
_entity_poly.entity_id
_entity_poly.type
_entity_poly.pdbx_seq_one_letter_code
_entity_poly.pdbx_strand_id
1 'polypeptide(L)'
;MVELPPTDRADVDADSLLRVEEDLIASAKQLKVNRDTALSLSTRIHQLVQLVVEALETDPLVDHWQKELKDFEDLIVEMRRMLEDFACRGYMSQFLSRNRDAGRLTLMYLRVKDSFEALKLRAGIAIARPLEATALPELVYR
;
A
#
# COMPACT_ATOMS: atom_id res chain seq x y z
N MET A 1 42.00 -9.09 -8.78
CA MET A 1 40.69 -9.10 -8.11
C MET A 1 40.08 -7.74 -8.34
N VAL A 2 39.02 -7.66 -9.14
CA VAL A 2 38.26 -6.42 -9.33
C VAL A 2 37.17 -6.48 -8.28
N GLU A 3 37.32 -5.70 -7.20
CA GLU A 3 36.22 -5.44 -6.27
C GLU A 3 35.20 -4.59 -7.04
N LEU A 4 34.09 -5.22 -7.43
CA LEU A 4 32.92 -4.53 -7.92
C LEU A 4 32.39 -3.63 -6.79
N PRO A 5 32.01 -2.38 -7.08
CA PRO A 5 31.42 -1.50 -6.09
C PRO A 5 30.13 -2.14 -5.54
N PRO A 6 29.77 -1.90 -4.26
CA PRO A 6 28.48 -2.32 -3.74
C PRO A 6 27.42 -1.71 -4.66
N THR A 7 26.71 -2.58 -5.37
CA THR A 7 25.57 -2.15 -6.16
C THR A 7 24.56 -1.68 -5.12
N ASP A 8 24.36 -0.37 -5.07
CA ASP A 8 23.32 0.31 -4.30
C ASP A 8 21.95 -0.13 -4.82
N ARG A 9 21.64 -1.42 -4.65
CA ARG A 9 20.28 -1.92 -4.71
C ARG A 9 19.73 -1.58 -3.34
N ALA A 10 18.94 -0.52 -3.28
CA ALA A 10 18.00 -0.36 -2.17
C ALA A 10 17.07 -1.58 -2.23
N ASP A 11 17.51 -2.66 -1.59
CA ASP A 11 16.72 -3.86 -1.40
C ASP A 11 15.57 -3.48 -0.48
N VAL A 12 14.36 -3.88 -0.85
CA VAL A 12 13.17 -3.61 -0.05
C VAL A 12 13.21 -4.58 1.13
N ASP A 13 13.20 -4.01 2.33
CA ASP A 13 13.18 -4.74 3.59
C ASP A 13 11.89 -4.43 4.38
N ALA A 14 11.72 -5.13 5.50
CA ALA A 14 10.56 -4.98 6.37
C ALA A 14 10.44 -3.54 6.89
N ASP A 15 11.57 -2.92 7.27
CA ASP A 15 11.60 -1.56 7.82
C ASP A 15 11.16 -0.52 6.79
N SER A 16 11.57 -0.66 5.53
CA SER A 16 11.14 0.24 4.45
C SER A 16 9.62 0.14 4.23
N LEU A 17 9.07 -1.07 4.18
CA LEU A 17 7.63 -1.28 4.01
C LEU A 17 6.81 -0.70 5.16
N LEU A 18 7.23 -0.92 6.41
CA LEU A 18 6.58 -0.36 7.59
C LEU A 18 6.60 1.16 7.55
N ARG A 19 7.74 1.76 7.22
CA ARG A 19 7.87 3.22 7.12
C ARG A 19 6.95 3.83 6.07
N VAL A 20 6.90 3.25 4.88
CA VAL A 20 6.03 3.74 3.79
C VAL A 20 4.55 3.61 4.18
N GLU A 21 4.19 2.56 4.90
CA GLU A 21 2.84 2.33 5.40
C GLU A 21 2.43 3.31 6.52
N GLU A 22 3.32 3.59 7.47
CA GLU A 22 3.10 4.61 8.49
C GLU A 22 2.88 5.99 7.88
N ASP A 23 3.69 6.35 6.88
CA ASP A 23 3.54 7.60 6.13
C ASP A 23 2.20 7.65 5.37
N LEU A 24 1.75 6.52 4.79
CA LEU A 24 0.44 6.42 4.14
C LEU A 24 -0.70 6.71 5.11
N ILE A 25 -0.67 6.10 6.31
CA ILE A 25 -1.68 6.35 7.35
C ILE A 25 -1.64 7.82 7.79
N ALA A 26 -0.45 8.38 7.97
CA ALA A 26 -0.29 9.79 8.34
C ALA A 26 -0.93 10.72 7.29
N SER A 27 -0.70 10.47 6.01
CA SER A 27 -1.30 11.22 4.90
C SER A 27 -2.82 11.05 4.84
N ALA A 28 -3.35 9.85 5.08
CA ALA A 28 -4.80 9.61 5.14
C ALA A 28 -5.49 10.44 6.25
N LYS A 29 -4.83 10.60 7.41
CA LYS A 29 -5.35 11.41 8.53
C LYS A 29 -5.50 12.91 8.20
N GLN A 30 -4.75 13.41 7.22
CA GLN A 30 -4.75 14.83 6.84
C GLN A 30 -5.92 15.23 5.93
N LEU A 31 -6.62 14.25 5.34
CA LEU A 31 -7.73 14.52 4.44
C LEU A 31 -8.93 15.15 5.15
N LYS A 32 -9.56 16.11 4.46
CA LYS A 32 -10.78 16.79 4.93
C LYS A 32 -12.04 16.17 4.34
N VAL A 33 -11.94 15.56 3.16
CA VAL A 33 -13.00 14.85 2.45
C VAL A 33 -12.51 13.43 2.15
N ASN A 34 -13.40 12.43 2.20
CA ASN A 34 -13.08 11.00 2.04
C ASN A 34 -12.08 10.44 3.07
N ARG A 35 -11.89 11.12 4.20
CA ARG A 35 -10.96 10.71 5.26
C ARG A 35 -11.24 9.28 5.74
N ASP A 36 -12.50 8.94 6.00
CA ASP A 36 -12.85 7.62 6.52
C ASP A 36 -12.57 6.51 5.49
N THR A 37 -12.84 6.77 4.21
CA THR A 37 -12.48 5.86 3.11
C THR A 37 -10.97 5.69 3.03
N ALA A 38 -10.21 6.79 3.04
CA ALA A 38 -8.76 6.74 2.97
C ALA A 38 -8.17 5.97 4.16
N LEU A 39 -8.62 6.26 5.39
CA LEU A 39 -8.19 5.56 6.60
C LEU A 39 -8.52 4.07 6.53
N SER A 40 -9.75 3.71 6.14
CA SER A 40 -10.14 2.31 6.02
C SER A 40 -9.25 1.54 5.03
N LEU A 41 -8.93 2.15 3.88
CA LEU A 41 -8.05 1.53 2.90
C LEU A 41 -6.60 1.45 3.38
N SER A 42 -6.08 2.49 4.03
CA SER A 42 -4.74 2.46 4.64
C SER A 42 -4.63 1.39 5.71
N THR A 43 -5.66 1.19 6.55
CA THR A 43 -5.68 0.08 7.53
C THR A 43 -5.68 -1.29 6.86
N ARG A 44 -6.34 -1.45 5.71
CA ARG A 44 -6.27 -2.70 4.96
C ARG A 44 -4.88 -2.92 4.36
N ILE A 45 -4.24 -1.87 3.86
CA ILE A 45 -2.86 -1.95 3.35
C ILE A 45 -1.89 -2.30 4.47
N HIS A 46 -2.06 -1.72 5.66
CA HIS A 46 -1.32 -2.12 6.87
C HIS A 46 -1.40 -3.63 7.10
N GLN A 47 -2.59 -4.22 7.04
CA GLN A 47 -2.75 -5.66 7.21
C GLN A 47 -2.00 -6.47 6.14
N LEU A 48 -1.98 -6.00 4.88
CA LEU A 48 -1.19 -6.64 3.82
C LEU A 48 0.31 -6.54 4.10
N VAL A 49 0.79 -5.35 4.48
CA VAL A 49 2.20 -5.10 4.81
C VAL A 49 2.65 -5.99 5.97
N GLN A 50 1.86 -6.11 7.03
CA GLN A 50 2.18 -7.00 8.16
C GLN A 50 2.36 -8.46 7.73
N LEU A 51 1.54 -8.95 6.80
CA LEU A 51 1.69 -10.32 6.27
C LEU A 51 2.97 -10.48 5.43
N VAL A 52 3.37 -9.43 4.71
CA VAL A 52 4.64 -9.42 3.97
C VAL A 52 5.84 -9.38 4.92
N VAL A 53 5.78 -8.54 5.96
CA VAL A 53 6.83 -8.45 6.99
C VAL A 53 7.01 -9.78 7.71
N GLU A 54 5.92 -10.42 8.13
CA GLU A 54 5.97 -11.76 8.75
C GLU A 54 6.60 -12.81 7.81
N ALA A 55 6.32 -12.72 6.51
CA ALA A 55 6.93 -13.58 5.50
C ALA A 55 8.44 -13.28 5.31
N LEU A 56 8.84 -12.01 5.36
CA LEU A 56 10.25 -11.60 5.27
C LEU A 56 11.08 -12.09 6.46
N GLU A 57 10.50 -12.10 7.65
CA GLU A 57 11.18 -12.60 8.86
C GLU A 57 11.33 -14.13 8.87
N THR A 58 10.47 -14.84 8.16
CA THR A 58 10.40 -16.32 8.18
C THR A 58 11.13 -16.98 7.01
N ASP A 59 11.29 -16.29 5.88
CA ASP A 59 11.96 -16.84 4.69
C ASP A 59 13.39 -16.29 4.52
N PRO A 60 14.44 -17.14 4.63
CA PRO A 60 15.83 -16.73 4.40
C PRO A 60 16.18 -16.47 2.92
N LEU A 61 15.27 -16.71 1.96
CA LEU A 61 15.50 -16.52 0.52
C LEU A 61 14.98 -15.17 0.00
N VAL A 62 15.03 -14.09 0.79
CA VAL A 62 14.45 -12.78 0.45
C VAL A 62 14.77 -12.26 -0.97
N ASP A 63 15.93 -12.62 -1.52
CA ASP A 63 16.42 -12.16 -2.82
C ASP A 63 15.51 -12.53 -4.03
N HIS A 64 14.73 -13.62 -3.95
CA HIS A 64 13.96 -14.11 -5.11
C HIS A 64 12.67 -13.33 -5.40
N TRP A 65 12.21 -12.51 -4.47
CA TRP A 65 10.97 -11.73 -4.53
C TRP A 65 11.21 -10.22 -4.37
N GLN A 66 12.47 -9.78 -4.37
CA GLN A 66 12.86 -8.37 -4.29
C GLN A 66 12.19 -7.48 -5.35
N LYS A 67 11.98 -8.01 -6.56
CA LYS A 67 11.29 -7.26 -7.60
C LYS A 67 9.83 -7.02 -7.23
N GLU A 68 9.11 -8.05 -6.79
CA GLU A 68 7.70 -7.96 -6.43
C GLU A 68 7.49 -7.17 -5.13
N LEU A 69 8.43 -7.26 -4.18
CA LEU A 69 8.45 -6.41 -2.99
C LEU A 69 8.56 -4.95 -3.37
N LYS A 70 9.45 -4.62 -4.32
CA LYS A 70 9.59 -3.28 -4.86
C LYS A 70 8.35 -2.81 -5.61
N ASP A 71 7.77 -3.64 -6.48
CA ASP A 71 6.53 -3.31 -7.19
C ASP A 71 5.38 -3.04 -6.20
N PHE A 72 5.32 -3.81 -5.10
CA PHE A 72 4.36 -3.60 -4.02
C PHE A 72 4.61 -2.30 -3.24
N GLU A 73 5.84 -2.04 -2.82
CA GLU A 73 6.24 -0.79 -2.14
C GLU A 73 5.94 0.44 -3.00
N ASP A 74 6.32 0.41 -4.29
CA ASP A 74 6.13 1.50 -5.23
C ASP A 74 4.64 1.88 -5.36
N LEU A 75 3.72 0.90 -5.30
CA LEU A 75 2.28 1.16 -5.31
C LEU A 75 1.78 1.81 -4.01
N ILE A 76 2.36 1.44 -2.85
CA ILE A 76 2.03 2.09 -1.57
C ILE A 76 2.54 3.54 -1.59
N VAL A 77 3.75 3.78 -2.11
CA VAL A 77 4.30 5.13 -2.31
C VAL A 77 3.42 5.94 -3.29
N GLU A 78 2.96 5.35 -4.39
CA GLU A 78 2.05 5.98 -5.35
C GLU A 78 0.73 6.39 -4.67
N MET A 79 0.18 5.51 -3.83
CA MET A 79 -1.03 5.81 -3.05
C MET A 79 -0.80 6.94 -2.04
N ARG A 80 0.34 6.94 -1.33
CA ARG A 80 0.71 8.02 -0.40
C ARG A 80 0.77 9.36 -1.11
N ARG A 81 1.46 9.45 -2.26
CA ARG A 81 1.53 10.67 -3.07
C ARG A 81 0.14 11.14 -3.51
N MET A 82 -0.75 10.22 -3.87
CA MET A 82 -2.13 10.56 -4.20
C MET A 82 -2.88 11.18 -3.02
N LEU A 83 -2.69 10.66 -1.80
CA LEU A 83 -3.31 11.22 -0.59
C LEU A 83 -2.77 12.61 -0.26
N GLU A 84 -1.46 12.82 -0.41
CA GLU A 84 -0.81 14.13 -0.26
C GLU A 84 -1.38 15.15 -1.26
N ASP A 85 -1.50 14.76 -2.54
CA ASP A 85 -2.10 15.59 -3.58
C ASP A 85 -3.55 15.97 -3.28
N PHE A 86 -4.32 15.06 -2.68
CA PHE A 86 -5.68 15.33 -2.25
C PHE A 86 -5.70 16.31 -1.07
N ALA A 87 -4.81 16.12 -0.09
CA ALA A 87 -4.71 16.95 1.10
C ALA A 87 -4.30 18.40 0.77
N CYS A 88 -3.44 18.62 -0.23
CA CYS A 88 -3.02 19.94 -0.68
C CYS A 88 -4.15 20.77 -1.33
N ARG A 89 -5.24 20.15 -1.78
CA ARG A 89 -6.35 20.86 -2.42
C ARG A 89 -7.20 21.60 -1.39
N GLY A 90 -7.76 22.75 -1.78
CA GLY A 90 -8.77 23.45 -0.97
C GLY A 90 -10.03 22.61 -0.74
N TYR A 91 -10.71 22.81 0.39
CA TYR A 91 -11.87 22.00 0.81
C TYR A 91 -12.98 21.94 -0.26
N MET A 92 -13.34 23.08 -0.87
CA MET A 92 -14.35 23.12 -1.93
C MET A 92 -13.96 22.29 -3.15
N SER A 93 -12.68 22.29 -3.54
CA SER A 93 -12.20 21.44 -4.63
C SER A 93 -12.33 19.97 -4.27
N GLN A 94 -11.92 19.57 -3.05
CA GLN A 94 -12.04 18.18 -2.59
C GLN A 94 -13.51 17.73 -2.51
N PHE A 95 -14.41 18.62 -2.08
CA PHE A 95 -15.84 18.32 -2.00
C PHE A 95 -16.45 18.08 -3.38
N LEU A 96 -16.15 18.94 -4.36
CA LEU A 96 -16.62 18.79 -5.74
C LEU A 96 -16.08 17.53 -6.43
N SER A 97 -14.87 17.08 -6.07
CA SER A 97 -14.26 15.87 -6.61
C SER A 97 -14.51 14.61 -5.76
N ARG A 98 -15.29 14.69 -4.67
CA ARG A 98 -15.44 13.62 -3.66
C ARG A 98 -15.62 12.23 -4.26
N ASN A 99 -16.63 12.05 -5.12
CA ASN A 99 -16.96 10.73 -5.67
C ASN A 99 -15.85 10.22 -6.61
N ARG A 100 -15.23 11.13 -7.37
CA ARG A 100 -14.11 10.80 -8.26
C ARG A 100 -12.88 10.39 -7.48
N ASP A 101 -12.55 11.13 -6.43
CA ASP A 101 -11.40 10.85 -5.56
C ASP A 101 -11.62 9.54 -4.79
N ALA A 102 -12.83 9.26 -4.30
CA ALA A 102 -13.18 7.97 -3.69
C ALA A 102 -13.01 6.78 -4.67
N GLY A 103 -13.44 6.96 -5.92
CA GLY A 103 -13.19 5.98 -6.98
C GLY A 103 -11.71 5.75 -7.25
N ARG A 104 -10.90 6.81 -7.28
CA ARG A 104 -9.44 6.72 -7.43
C ARG A 104 -8.77 6.00 -6.26
N LEU A 105 -9.19 6.28 -5.02
CA LEU A 105 -8.69 5.58 -3.84
C LEU A 105 -8.98 4.08 -3.92
N THR A 106 -10.20 3.72 -4.31
CA THR A 106 -10.61 2.32 -4.46
C THR A 106 -9.80 1.61 -5.55
N LEU A 107 -9.63 2.24 -6.71
CA LEU A 107 -8.81 1.68 -7.79
C LEU A 107 -7.35 1.50 -7.38
N MET A 108 -6.79 2.44 -6.64
CA MET A 108 -5.42 2.34 -6.15
C MET A 108 -5.26 1.19 -5.15
N TYR A 109 -6.20 1.06 -4.21
CA TYR A 109 -6.22 -0.07 -3.29
C TYR A 109 -6.29 -1.41 -4.02
N LEU A 110 -7.12 -1.53 -5.07
CA LEU A 110 -7.19 -2.76 -5.87
C LEU A 110 -5.84 -3.09 -6.52
N ARG A 111 -5.12 -2.10 -7.06
CA ARG A 111 -3.77 -2.31 -7.60
C ARG A 111 -2.79 -2.81 -6.53
N VAL A 112 -2.79 -2.20 -5.34
CA VAL A 112 -1.95 -2.64 -4.22
C VAL A 112 -2.29 -4.08 -3.82
N LYS A 113 -3.57 -4.41 -3.72
CA LYS A 113 -4.05 -5.76 -3.43
C LYS A 113 -3.61 -6.76 -4.49
N ASP A 114 -3.75 -6.44 -5.77
CA ASP A 114 -3.38 -7.34 -6.87
C ASP A 114 -1.86 -7.59 -6.88
N SER A 115 -1.06 -6.57 -6.57
CA SER A 115 0.39 -6.72 -6.39
C SER A 115 0.73 -7.61 -5.20
N PHE A 116 0.01 -7.49 -4.09
CA PHE A 116 0.16 -8.39 -2.94
C PHE A 116 -0.19 -9.84 -3.29
N GLU A 117 -1.27 -10.09 -4.04
CA GLU A 117 -1.62 -11.45 -4.46
C GLU A 117 -0.55 -12.05 -5.39
N ALA A 118 0.05 -11.24 -6.26
CA ALA A 118 1.19 -11.67 -7.09
C ALA A 118 2.43 -11.99 -6.23
N LEU A 119 2.72 -11.16 -5.24
CA LEU A 119 3.79 -11.37 -4.27
C LEU A 119 3.58 -12.67 -3.48
N LYS A 120 2.37 -12.86 -2.94
CA LYS A 120 1.96 -14.06 -2.20
C LYS A 120 2.16 -15.34 -3.03
N LEU A 121 1.77 -15.33 -4.31
CA LEU A 121 1.90 -16.47 -5.20
C LEU A 121 3.37 -16.82 -5.49
N ARG A 122 4.24 -15.81 -5.61
CA ARG A 122 5.66 -16.02 -5.95
C ARG A 122 6.53 -16.36 -4.74
N ALA A 123 6.30 -15.69 -3.62
CA ALA A 123 7.01 -15.96 -2.37
C ALA A 123 6.40 -17.16 -1.60
N GLY A 124 5.37 -17.81 -2.15
CA GLY A 124 4.73 -18.96 -1.51
C GLY A 124 4.18 -18.63 -0.12
N ILE A 125 3.80 -17.36 0.12
CA ILE A 125 3.34 -16.89 1.43
C ILE A 125 2.08 -17.67 1.78
N ALA A 126 2.24 -18.67 2.66
CA ALA A 126 1.16 -19.49 3.16
C ALA A 126 0.36 -18.68 4.19
N ILE A 127 -0.51 -17.80 3.71
CA ILE A 127 -1.38 -17.02 4.58
C ILE A 127 -2.41 -17.96 5.19
N ALA A 128 -2.16 -18.43 6.41
CA ALA A 128 -3.09 -19.25 7.19
C ALA A 128 -4.32 -18.47 7.68
N ARG A 129 -4.36 -17.15 7.49
CA ARG A 129 -5.44 -16.27 7.95
C ARG A 129 -6.23 -15.69 6.78
N PRO A 130 -7.53 -16.02 6.62
CA PRO A 130 -8.37 -15.32 5.65
C PRO A 130 -8.46 -13.85 6.06
N LEU A 131 -8.04 -12.94 5.17
CA LEU A 131 -8.41 -11.53 5.25
C LEU A 131 -9.93 -11.49 5.09
N GLU A 132 -10.64 -11.30 6.21
CA GLU A 132 -12.10 -11.23 6.21
C GLU A 132 -12.56 -10.26 5.12
N ALA A 133 -13.44 -10.73 4.25
CA ALA A 133 -14.04 -9.94 3.18
C ALA A 133 -14.96 -8.88 3.79
N THR A 134 -14.39 -7.82 4.36
CA THR A 134 -15.16 -6.66 4.77
C THR A 134 -15.49 -5.89 3.50
N ALA A 135 -16.78 -5.82 3.18
CA ALA A 135 -17.33 -5.15 2.00
C ALA A 135 -16.61 -3.81 1.74
N LEU A 136 -16.33 -3.52 0.46
CA LEU A 136 -16.04 -2.15 0.05
C LEU A 136 -17.20 -1.28 0.56
N PRO A 137 -16.97 -0.09 1.13
CA PRO A 137 -18.06 0.80 1.49
C PRO A 137 -18.88 1.03 0.23
N GLU A 138 -20.13 0.56 0.23
CA GLU A 138 -21.05 0.81 -0.86
C GLU A 138 -21.06 2.32 -1.09
N LEU A 139 -20.65 2.74 -2.28
CA LEU A 139 -20.89 4.08 -2.77
C LEU A 139 -22.41 4.24 -2.85
N VAL A 140 -23.04 4.64 -1.74
CA VAL A 140 -24.42 5.07 -1.70
C VAL A 140 -24.48 6.33 -2.56
N TYR A 141 -24.82 6.14 -3.83
CA TYR A 141 -25.30 7.19 -4.71
C TYR A 141 -26.63 7.69 -4.13
N ARG A 142 -26.56 8.76 -3.35
CA ARG A 142 -27.67 9.67 -3.09
C ARG A 142 -27.17 11.10 -3.15
#